data_AF-A0A098M3P2-F1
#
_entry.id   AF-A0A098M3P2-F1
#
_cell.length_a   1.000
_cell.length_b   1.000
_cell.length_c   1.000
_cell.angle_alpha   90.00
_cell.angle_beta   90.00
_cell.angle_gamma   90.00
#
_symmetry.space_group_name_H-M   'P 1'
#
loop_
_entity.id
_entity.type
_entity.pdbx_description
1 polymer ?
#
loop_
_entity_poly.entity_id
_entity_poly.type
_entity_poly.pdbx_seq_one_letter_code
_entity_poly.pdbx_strand_id
1 'polypeptide(L)'
;MVGFNFKSVNQNEPDLKVLVGQLLNAYNIMTQELLFVLNHLDTRNINEIHAEKLVALSIETEKLAAGAVTAEKITVDELSAINANLGHITAGLIESIKIFGSYIATKENAFPRCEMSSNGNVFAAYTNAGNKIAIDPNYAGVPSLDFYMNGVIKGKLDTISSIMELVGNGGLLLYANGGDLELQSSGYIIVDDWYKLKNRSGRTLGEDISEIFDRLEALEEGGA
;
A
#
# COMPACT_ATOMS: atom_id res chain seq x y z
N MET A 1 -62.16 -9.44 9.80
CA MET A 1 -62.66 -10.52 8.93
C MET A 1 -64.05 -10.13 8.48
N VAL A 2 -64.20 -9.70 7.23
CA VAL A 2 -65.53 -9.53 6.64
C VAL A 2 -66.11 -10.94 6.57
N GLY A 3 -67.15 -11.22 7.37
CA GLY A 3 -67.79 -12.52 7.38
C GLY A 3 -68.45 -12.76 6.03
N PHE A 4 -67.92 -13.70 5.25
CA PHE A 4 -68.51 -14.09 3.98
C PHE A 4 -69.91 -14.67 4.24
N ASN A 5 -70.95 -13.89 3.92
CA ASN A 5 -72.34 -14.27 4.20
C ASN A 5 -72.89 -15.13 3.05
N PHE A 6 -72.63 -16.44 3.10
CA PHE A 6 -73.11 -17.40 2.09
C PHE A 6 -74.57 -17.84 2.26
N LYS A 7 -75.45 -17.02 2.85
CA LYS A 7 -76.80 -17.45 3.29
C LYS A 7 -77.88 -17.55 2.20
N SER A 8 -77.58 -17.35 0.91
CA SER A 8 -78.64 -17.13 -0.11
C SER A 8 -78.97 -18.30 -1.04
N VAL A 9 -78.28 -19.46 -0.95
CA VAL A 9 -78.58 -20.63 -1.80
C VAL A 9 -79.19 -21.75 -0.96
N ASN A 10 -80.46 -22.07 -1.20
CA ASN A 10 -81.11 -23.23 -0.60
C ASN A 10 -80.83 -24.47 -1.46
N GLN A 11 -79.94 -25.34 -0.99
CA GLN A 11 -79.53 -26.55 -1.73
C GLN A 11 -80.66 -27.59 -1.90
N ASN A 12 -81.76 -27.45 -1.16
CA ASN A 12 -82.94 -28.31 -1.25
C ASN A 12 -84.09 -27.65 -2.04
N GLU A 13 -83.84 -26.56 -2.78
CA GLU A 13 -84.87 -25.88 -3.57
C GLU A 13 -85.37 -26.79 -4.72
N PRO A 14 -86.65 -27.22 -4.70
CA PRO A 14 -87.18 -28.13 -5.73
C PRO A 14 -87.44 -27.41 -7.07
N ASP A 15 -87.64 -26.08 -7.06
CA ASP A 15 -87.80 -25.30 -8.29
C ASP A 15 -86.43 -24.92 -8.88
N LEU A 16 -86.09 -25.59 -9.98
CA LEU A 16 -84.85 -25.36 -10.73
C LEU A 16 -84.68 -23.89 -11.15
N LYS A 17 -85.74 -23.15 -11.46
CA LYS A 17 -85.63 -21.74 -11.86
C LYS A 17 -85.22 -20.85 -10.69
N VAL A 18 -85.77 -21.12 -9.51
CA VAL A 18 -85.45 -20.39 -8.27
C VAL A 18 -84.03 -20.71 -7.82
N LEU A 19 -83.65 -21.99 -7.85
CA LEU A 19 -82.29 -22.43 -7.54
C LEU A 19 -81.25 -21.79 -8.48
N VAL A 20 -81.53 -21.74 -9.79
CA VAL A 20 -80.67 -21.08 -10.78
C VAL A 20 -80.53 -19.58 -10.50
N GLY A 21 -81.61 -18.90 -10.09
CA GLY A 21 -81.57 -17.48 -9.71
C GLY A 21 -80.74 -17.21 -8.46
N GLN A 22 -80.84 -18.08 -7.44
CA GLN A 22 -80.03 -18.01 -6.22
C GLN A 22 -78.55 -18.23 -6.52
N LEU A 23 -78.21 -19.21 -7.36
CA LEU A 23 -76.85 -19.48 -7.81
C LEU A 23 -76.27 -18.32 -8.62
N LEU A 24 -77.06 -17.69 -9.51
CA LEU A 24 -76.63 -16.53 -10.26
C LEU A 24 -76.29 -15.34 -9.34
N ASN A 25 -77.13 -15.09 -8.34
CA ASN A 25 -76.87 -14.02 -7.37
C ASN A 25 -75.62 -14.31 -6.53
N ALA A 26 -75.47 -15.56 -6.06
CA ALA A 26 -74.28 -15.99 -5.32
C ALA A 26 -73.01 -15.86 -6.17
N TYR A 27 -73.06 -16.23 -7.45
CA TYR A 27 -71.97 -16.06 -8.40
C TYR A 27 -71.62 -14.58 -8.59
N ASN A 28 -72.61 -13.70 -8.74
CA ASN A 28 -72.39 -12.27 -8.91
C ASN A 28 -71.74 -11.64 -7.67
N ILE A 29 -72.23 -11.98 -6.47
CA ILE A 29 -71.65 -11.52 -5.21
C ILE A 29 -70.20 -12.01 -5.07
N MET A 30 -69.96 -13.30 -5.29
CA MET A 30 -68.61 -13.87 -5.24
C MET A 30 -67.67 -13.21 -6.23
N THR A 31 -68.17 -12.91 -7.44
CA THR A 31 -67.39 -12.22 -8.48
C THR A 31 -67.04 -10.80 -8.05
N GLN A 32 -67.98 -10.07 -7.44
CA GLN A 32 -67.76 -8.71 -6.95
C GLN A 32 -66.82 -8.66 -5.75
N GLU A 33 -66.97 -9.56 -4.80
CA GLU A 33 -66.09 -9.66 -3.62
C GLU A 33 -64.67 -10.07 -4.03
N LEU A 34 -64.52 -11.01 -4.96
CA LEU A 34 -63.22 -11.36 -5.52
C LEU A 34 -62.61 -10.18 -6.29
N LEU A 35 -63.43 -9.45 -7.07
CA LEU A 35 -62.99 -8.21 -7.72
C LEU A 35 -62.48 -7.20 -6.69
N PHE A 36 -63.19 -7.01 -5.58
CA PHE A 36 -62.78 -6.09 -4.52
C PHE A 36 -61.48 -6.52 -3.86
N VAL A 37 -61.37 -7.80 -3.49
CA VAL A 37 -60.18 -8.37 -2.87
C VAL A 37 -58.98 -8.27 -3.80
N LEU A 38 -59.14 -8.54 -5.10
CA LEU A 38 -58.08 -8.38 -6.11
C LEU A 38 -57.70 -6.91 -6.32
N ASN A 39 -58.68 -6.00 -6.36
CA ASN A 39 -58.45 -4.57 -6.57
C ASN A 39 -57.80 -3.87 -5.35
N HIS A 40 -57.78 -4.52 -4.19
CA HIS A 40 -57.13 -4.05 -2.97
C HIS A 40 -56.04 -5.00 -2.47
N LEU A 41 -55.68 -6.01 -3.26
CA LEU A 41 -54.59 -6.93 -2.96
C LEU A 41 -53.28 -6.22 -3.35
N ASP A 42 -52.59 -5.62 -2.39
CA ASP A 42 -51.19 -5.18 -2.60
C ASP A 42 -50.27 -6.41 -2.67
N THR A 43 -50.24 -7.06 -3.82
CA THR A 43 -49.50 -8.32 -4.01
C THR A 43 -48.29 -8.20 -4.91
N ARG A 44 -48.06 -7.04 -5.54
CA ARG A 44 -47.10 -6.94 -6.66
C ARG A 44 -46.42 -5.57 -6.88
N ASN A 45 -46.46 -4.63 -5.93
CA ASN A 45 -45.32 -3.70 -5.75
C ASN A 45 -44.13 -4.37 -5.02
N ILE A 46 -44.22 -5.68 -4.82
CA ILE A 46 -43.19 -6.56 -4.26
C ILE A 46 -41.87 -6.56 -5.08
N ASN A 47 -41.85 -6.02 -6.31
CA ASN A 47 -40.63 -5.90 -7.11
C ASN A 47 -39.72 -4.73 -6.70
N GLU A 48 -40.26 -3.70 -6.05
CA GLU A 48 -39.47 -2.63 -5.43
C GLU A 48 -39.98 -2.42 -4.01
N ILE A 49 -39.32 -3.06 -3.05
CA ILE A 49 -39.48 -2.68 -1.65
C ILE A 49 -38.71 -1.37 -1.45
N HIS A 50 -39.42 -0.24 -1.47
CA HIS A 50 -38.82 1.02 -0.99
C HIS A 50 -38.47 0.89 0.49
N ALA A 51 -37.35 1.49 0.90
CA ALA A 51 -36.85 1.40 2.27
C ALA A 51 -37.90 1.82 3.33
N GLU A 52 -38.83 2.73 2.99
CA GLU A 52 -39.93 3.16 3.86
C GLU A 52 -40.99 2.08 4.16
N LYS A 53 -41.07 1.02 3.34
CA LYS A 53 -41.96 -0.12 3.55
C LYS A 53 -41.31 -1.24 4.38
N LEU A 54 -40.01 -1.12 4.67
CA LEU A 54 -39.30 -2.07 5.52
C LEU A 54 -39.62 -1.78 6.98
N VAL A 55 -40.51 -2.58 7.55
CA VAL A 55 -40.66 -2.63 9.01
C VAL A 55 -39.43 -3.30 9.64
N ALA A 56 -39.12 -2.96 10.90
CA ALA A 56 -38.01 -3.58 11.62
C ALA A 56 -38.11 -5.12 11.56
N LEU A 57 -36.98 -5.79 11.33
CA LEU A 57 -36.87 -7.26 11.18
C LEU A 57 -37.60 -7.88 9.98
N SER A 58 -38.10 -7.07 9.02
CA SER A 58 -38.70 -7.61 7.80
C SER A 58 -37.70 -8.34 6.90
N ILE A 59 -36.42 -7.97 6.94
CA ILE A 59 -35.32 -8.64 6.24
C ILE A 59 -34.33 -9.19 7.27
N GLU A 60 -34.47 -10.48 7.59
CA GLU A 60 -33.55 -11.25 8.42
C GLU A 60 -32.73 -12.19 7.52
N THR A 61 -31.59 -12.66 8.02
CA THR A 61 -30.67 -13.51 7.25
C THR A 61 -31.35 -14.73 6.62
N GLU A 62 -32.31 -15.35 7.31
CA GLU A 62 -33.06 -16.52 6.82
C GLU A 62 -33.98 -16.22 5.62
N LYS A 63 -34.33 -14.93 5.40
CA LYS A 63 -35.15 -14.47 4.28
C LYS A 63 -34.29 -14.11 3.06
N LEU A 64 -32.97 -14.03 3.22
CA LEU A 64 -32.04 -13.78 2.12
C LEU A 64 -31.81 -15.07 1.34
N ALA A 65 -32.16 -15.06 0.06
CA ALA A 65 -31.73 -16.13 -0.85
C ALA A 65 -30.20 -16.21 -0.87
N ALA A 66 -29.64 -17.40 -1.07
CA ALA A 66 -28.21 -17.56 -1.25
C ALA A 66 -27.70 -16.66 -2.38
N GLY A 67 -26.62 -15.90 -2.11
CA GLY A 67 -26.09 -14.92 -3.06
C GLY A 67 -26.94 -13.65 -3.25
N ALA A 68 -27.97 -13.42 -2.43
CA ALA A 68 -28.74 -12.17 -2.46
C ALA A 68 -27.84 -10.95 -2.18
N VAL A 69 -26.88 -11.10 -1.27
CA VAL A 69 -25.89 -10.08 -0.91
C VAL A 69 -24.51 -10.60 -1.28
N THR A 70 -23.90 -10.04 -2.33
CA THR A 70 -22.53 -10.34 -2.78
C THR A 70 -21.81 -9.02 -3.05
N ALA A 71 -20.48 -9.06 -3.07
CA ALA A 71 -19.67 -7.87 -3.37
C ALA A 71 -20.05 -7.23 -4.71
N GLU A 72 -20.38 -8.03 -5.72
CA GLU A 72 -20.81 -7.55 -7.05
C GLU A 72 -22.13 -6.76 -7.03
N LYS A 73 -22.96 -6.95 -6.00
CA LYS A 73 -24.26 -6.28 -5.84
C LYS A 73 -24.20 -5.05 -4.94
N ILE A 74 -23.02 -4.72 -4.40
CA ILE A 74 -22.83 -3.65 -3.43
C ILE A 74 -22.00 -2.53 -4.08
N THR A 75 -22.63 -1.37 -4.29
CA THR A 75 -21.93 -0.11 -4.58
C THR A 75 -21.89 0.70 -3.29
N VAL A 76 -20.72 1.18 -2.89
CA VAL A 76 -20.53 1.96 -1.67
C VAL A 76 -19.85 3.27 -2.04
N ASP A 77 -20.51 4.39 -1.73
CA ASP A 77 -19.93 5.72 -1.94
C ASP A 77 -18.97 6.07 -0.80
N GLU A 78 -19.33 5.74 0.44
CA GLU A 78 -18.51 5.96 1.62
C GLU A 78 -18.67 4.79 2.62
N LEU A 79 -17.55 4.35 3.18
CA LEU A 79 -17.53 3.39 4.28
C LEU A 79 -16.76 3.96 5.46
N SER A 80 -17.46 4.61 6.37
CA SER A 80 -16.87 5.46 7.42
C SER A 80 -16.17 4.71 8.56
N ALA A 81 -16.39 3.40 8.69
CA ALA A 81 -15.72 2.57 9.68
C ALA A 81 -15.66 1.12 9.22
N ILE A 82 -14.44 0.63 9.04
CA ILE A 82 -14.18 -0.77 8.73
C ILE A 82 -13.08 -1.28 9.65
N ASN A 83 -13.33 -2.40 10.33
CA ASN A 83 -12.29 -3.26 10.86
C ASN A 83 -12.31 -4.52 9.99
N ALA A 84 -11.45 -4.57 8.98
CA ALA A 84 -11.37 -5.70 8.06
C ALA A 84 -9.93 -6.07 7.77
N ASN A 85 -9.71 -7.38 7.58
CA ASN A 85 -8.54 -7.89 6.88
C ASN A 85 -8.79 -7.73 5.38
N LEU A 86 -8.35 -6.58 4.85
CA LEU A 86 -8.45 -6.28 3.43
C LEU A 86 -7.33 -7.03 2.72
N GLY A 87 -7.68 -7.82 1.70
CA GLY A 87 -6.72 -8.53 0.86
C GLY A 87 -5.97 -7.58 -0.08
N HIS A 88 -5.96 -7.86 -1.37
CA HIS A 88 -5.38 -6.93 -2.36
C HIS A 88 -6.29 -5.70 -2.52
N ILE A 89 -5.74 -4.52 -2.29
CA ILE A 89 -6.44 -3.25 -2.45
C ILE A 89 -5.86 -2.53 -3.66
N THR A 90 -6.70 -2.15 -4.61
CA THR A 90 -6.34 -1.14 -5.60
C THR A 90 -6.89 0.19 -5.11
N ALA A 91 -6.01 1.06 -4.62
CA ALA A 91 -6.37 2.37 -4.09
C ALA A 91 -5.72 3.48 -4.90
N GLY A 92 -6.39 4.64 -4.98
CA GLY A 92 -5.79 5.85 -5.54
C GLY A 92 -4.94 6.59 -4.50
N LEU A 93 -5.58 7.04 -3.41
CA LEU A 93 -4.97 7.77 -2.30
C LEU A 93 -5.22 7.02 -1.00
N ILE A 94 -4.19 6.90 -0.16
CA ILE A 94 -4.27 6.29 1.17
C ILE A 94 -3.67 7.28 2.16
N GLU A 95 -4.47 7.78 3.11
CA GLU A 95 -4.07 8.81 4.07
C GLU A 95 -4.42 8.40 5.51
N SER A 96 -3.74 9.01 6.48
CA SER A 96 -4.01 8.83 7.93
C SER A 96 -3.86 7.39 8.45
N ILE A 97 -3.01 6.58 7.81
CA ILE A 97 -2.75 5.19 8.23
C ILE A 97 -1.39 5.02 8.91
N LYS A 98 -1.28 3.95 9.71
CA LYS A 98 0.01 3.42 10.19
C LYS A 98 0.25 2.07 9.52
N ILE A 99 1.43 1.90 8.94
CA ILE A 99 1.85 0.66 8.29
C ILE A 99 2.98 0.05 9.12
N PHE A 100 2.82 -1.21 9.53
CA PHE A 100 3.83 -1.97 10.28
C PHE A 100 4.20 -3.24 9.51
N GLY A 101 5.50 -3.58 9.49
CA GLY A 101 6.00 -4.84 8.93
C GLY A 101 5.79 -5.04 7.42
N SER A 102 5.29 -4.05 6.69
CA SER A 102 4.88 -4.19 5.29
C SER A 102 6.02 -3.86 4.33
N TYR A 103 6.00 -4.53 3.17
CA TYR A 103 6.81 -4.15 2.01
C TYR A 103 6.08 -3.07 1.22
N ILE A 104 6.75 -1.94 0.97
CA ILE A 104 6.22 -0.83 0.19
C ILE A 104 7.19 -0.56 -0.94
N ALA A 105 6.75 -0.60 -2.20
CA ALA A 105 7.62 -0.35 -3.34
C ALA A 105 6.93 0.47 -4.43
N THR A 106 7.70 1.29 -5.14
CA THR A 106 7.20 2.06 -6.29
C THR A 106 6.89 1.20 -7.52
N LYS A 107 7.42 -0.04 -7.55
CA LYS A 107 7.19 -1.00 -8.63
C LYS A 107 7.36 -2.42 -8.11
N GLU A 108 6.43 -3.30 -8.45
CA GLU A 108 6.50 -4.72 -8.10
C GLU A 108 7.42 -5.48 -9.07
N ASN A 109 8.32 -6.31 -8.52
CA ASN A 109 9.16 -7.27 -9.27
C ASN A 109 9.92 -6.71 -10.48
N ALA A 110 10.18 -5.41 -10.47
CA ALA A 110 10.86 -4.75 -11.58
C ALA A 110 11.72 -3.59 -11.09
N PHE A 111 12.49 -3.05 -12.02
CA PHE A 111 13.40 -1.95 -11.80
C PHE A 111 13.13 -0.84 -12.85
N PRO A 112 13.57 0.41 -12.59
CA PRO A 112 14.07 0.90 -11.30
C PRO A 112 12.94 0.94 -10.25
N ARG A 113 13.30 0.89 -8.97
CA ARG A 113 12.32 1.02 -7.88
C ARG A 113 12.95 1.59 -6.62
N CYS A 114 12.12 2.23 -5.80
CA CYS A 114 12.43 2.49 -4.40
C CYS A 114 11.54 1.59 -3.55
N GLU A 115 12.09 1.06 -2.45
CA GLU A 115 11.33 0.21 -1.52
C GLU A 115 11.63 0.53 -0.05
N MET A 116 10.62 0.28 0.79
CA MET A 116 10.73 0.07 2.23
C MET A 116 10.47 -1.41 2.49
N SER A 117 11.37 -2.07 3.23
CA SER A 117 11.26 -3.49 3.55
C SER A 117 11.39 -3.72 5.04
N SER A 118 10.62 -4.68 5.56
CA SER A 118 10.79 -5.21 6.92
C SER A 118 11.88 -6.27 7.01
N ASN A 119 12.36 -6.76 5.86
CA ASN A 119 13.40 -7.79 5.76
C ASN A 119 14.62 -7.27 5.00
N GLY A 120 15.81 -7.45 5.56
CA GLY A 120 17.06 -7.02 4.95
C GLY A 120 17.20 -5.49 4.93
N ASN A 121 17.46 -4.94 3.75
CA ASN A 121 17.68 -3.50 3.57
C ASN A 121 16.37 -2.72 3.76
N VAL A 122 16.30 -1.88 4.79
CA VAL A 122 15.03 -1.28 5.23
C VAL A 122 14.52 -0.16 4.34
N PHE A 123 15.43 0.58 3.71
CA PHE A 123 15.14 1.58 2.68
C PHE A 123 16.16 1.41 1.57
N ALA A 124 15.70 1.29 0.33
CA ALA A 124 16.61 1.09 -0.78
C ALA A 124 16.09 1.68 -2.10
N ALA A 125 17.00 2.17 -2.92
CA ALA A 125 16.77 2.63 -4.29
C ALA A 125 17.59 1.76 -5.24
N TYR A 126 16.91 1.11 -6.18
CA TYR A 126 17.48 0.16 -7.11
C TYR A 126 17.39 0.66 -8.55
N THR A 127 18.52 0.61 -9.25
CA THR A 127 18.55 0.72 -10.71
C THR A 127 18.33 -0.65 -11.37
N ASN A 128 18.86 -1.70 -10.75
CA ASN A 128 18.66 -3.10 -11.12
C ASN A 128 19.02 -4.02 -9.92
N ALA A 129 19.02 -5.34 -10.10
CA ALA A 129 19.26 -6.29 -9.01
C ALA A 129 20.62 -6.12 -8.31
N GLY A 130 21.66 -5.70 -9.04
CA GLY A 130 23.02 -5.57 -8.51
C GLY A 130 23.43 -4.13 -8.14
N ASN A 131 22.68 -3.12 -8.59
CA ASN A 131 23.05 -1.72 -8.43
C ASN A 131 21.98 -1.00 -7.62
N LYS A 132 22.35 -0.62 -6.40
CA LYS A 132 21.44 0.01 -5.44
C LYS A 132 22.18 0.85 -4.41
N ILE A 133 21.45 1.76 -3.78
CA ILE A 133 21.83 2.38 -2.50
C ILE A 133 20.83 1.89 -1.47
N ALA A 134 21.28 1.53 -0.28
CA ALA A 134 20.40 0.95 0.72
C ALA A 134 20.87 1.19 2.16
N ILE A 135 19.92 1.22 3.09
CA ILE A 135 20.21 1.23 4.52
C ILE A 135 20.22 -0.20 5.04
N ASP A 136 21.37 -0.61 5.59
CA ASP A 136 21.44 -1.77 6.49
C ASP A 136 21.17 -1.27 7.91
N PRO A 137 20.05 -1.67 8.55
CA PRO A 137 19.70 -1.18 9.88
C PRO A 137 20.61 -1.74 10.99
N ASN A 138 21.38 -2.80 10.71
CA ASN A 138 22.21 -3.49 11.71
C ASN A 138 23.53 -3.98 11.11
N TYR A 139 24.29 -3.04 10.58
CA TYR A 139 25.68 -3.25 10.23
C TYR A 139 26.53 -3.29 11.51
N ALA A 140 26.77 -4.49 12.03
CA ALA A 140 27.58 -4.74 13.23
C ALA A 140 27.13 -3.94 14.48
N GLY A 141 25.82 -3.78 14.67
CA GLY A 141 25.24 -3.08 15.82
C GLY A 141 24.92 -1.60 15.59
N VAL A 142 25.28 -1.05 14.42
CA VAL A 142 24.93 0.32 14.01
C VAL A 142 24.30 0.32 12.61
N PRO A 143 23.52 1.35 12.22
CA PRO A 143 23.06 1.45 10.84
C PRO A 143 24.20 1.87 9.89
N SER A 144 24.08 1.50 8.62
CA SER A 144 24.95 1.99 7.55
C SER A 144 24.17 2.34 6.29
N LEU A 145 24.68 3.29 5.51
CA LEU A 145 24.24 3.54 4.13
C LEU A 145 25.23 2.91 3.15
N ASP A 146 24.74 1.93 2.40
CA ASP A 146 25.54 1.07 1.56
C ASP A 146 25.34 1.39 0.08
N PHE A 147 26.45 1.51 -0.64
CA PHE A 147 26.48 1.71 -2.09
C PHE A 147 26.89 0.41 -2.77
N TYR A 148 26.00 -0.17 -3.57
CA TYR A 148 26.26 -1.41 -4.28
C TYR A 148 26.46 -1.18 -5.77
N MET A 149 27.45 -1.88 -6.33
CA MET A 149 27.62 -2.01 -7.76
C MET A 149 27.85 -3.48 -8.12
N ASN A 150 27.07 -3.99 -9.08
CA ASN A 150 27.10 -5.39 -9.53
C ASN A 150 27.03 -6.41 -8.38
N GLY A 151 26.21 -6.13 -7.37
CA GLY A 151 25.98 -6.98 -6.20
C GLY A 151 27.03 -6.85 -5.10
N VAL A 152 28.05 -6.03 -5.29
CA VAL A 152 29.16 -5.85 -4.33
C VAL A 152 29.08 -4.46 -3.72
N ILE A 153 29.31 -4.36 -2.41
CA ILE A 153 29.43 -3.07 -1.71
C ILE A 153 30.70 -2.35 -2.18
N LYS A 154 30.54 -1.13 -2.70
CA LYS A 154 31.61 -0.24 -3.16
C LYS A 154 31.88 0.90 -2.19
N GLY A 155 31.00 1.15 -1.25
CA GLY A 155 31.29 2.06 -0.15
C GLY A 155 30.19 2.06 0.89
N LYS A 156 30.52 2.66 2.04
CA LYS A 156 29.65 2.79 3.20
C LYS A 156 29.78 4.17 3.83
N LEU A 157 28.69 4.64 4.42
CA LEU A 157 28.66 5.70 5.41
C LEU A 157 28.10 5.11 6.71
N ASP A 158 28.88 5.07 7.77
CA ASP A 158 28.49 4.39 9.01
C ASP A 158 29.22 4.99 10.24
N THR A 159 29.02 4.36 11.40
CA THR A 159 29.62 4.76 12.66
C THR A 159 30.22 3.60 13.46
N ILE A 160 30.68 2.54 12.80
CA ILE A 160 31.09 1.31 13.49
C ILE A 160 32.32 1.56 14.40
N SER A 161 33.23 2.44 14.01
CA SER A 161 34.43 2.80 14.78
C SER A 161 34.19 3.93 15.79
N SER A 162 32.94 4.16 16.22
CA SER A 162 32.55 5.24 17.15
C SER A 162 32.81 6.67 16.64
N ILE A 163 33.11 6.81 15.35
CA ILE A 163 33.22 8.06 14.60
C ILE A 163 32.44 7.92 13.30
N MET A 164 32.11 9.01 12.63
CA MET A 164 31.54 8.94 11.29
C MET A 164 32.60 8.47 10.29
N GLU A 165 32.29 7.44 9.54
CA GLU A 165 33.19 6.83 8.56
C GLU A 165 32.61 6.95 7.16
N LEU A 166 33.45 7.33 6.20
CA LEU A 166 33.19 7.20 4.77
C LEU A 166 34.23 6.24 4.20
N VAL A 167 33.79 5.06 3.79
CA VAL A 167 34.67 4.00 3.33
C VAL A 167 34.39 3.70 1.86
N GLY A 168 35.44 3.62 1.05
CA GLY A 168 35.39 3.16 -0.34
C GLY A 168 36.04 1.78 -0.50
N ASN A 169 35.35 0.83 -1.10
CA ASN A 169 35.87 -0.51 -1.41
C ASN A 169 36.30 -0.57 -2.88
N GLY A 170 37.61 -0.57 -3.11
CA GLY A 170 38.24 -0.38 -4.42
C GLY A 170 38.70 1.06 -4.70
N GLY A 171 38.63 1.93 -3.69
CA GLY A 171 39.06 3.34 -3.75
C GLY A 171 37.94 4.30 -3.39
N LEU A 172 38.32 5.53 -3.05
CA LEU A 172 37.42 6.67 -2.81
C LEU A 172 37.91 7.85 -3.65
N LEU A 173 37.05 8.37 -4.53
CA LEU A 173 37.36 9.53 -5.34
C LEU A 173 36.69 10.76 -4.72
N LEU A 174 37.50 11.69 -4.22
CA LEU A 174 37.06 12.99 -3.71
C LEU A 174 37.58 14.07 -4.66
N TYR A 175 36.67 14.84 -5.26
CA TYR A 175 37.02 15.95 -6.13
C TYR A 175 35.93 17.01 -6.12
N ALA A 176 36.34 18.26 -6.23
CA ALA A 176 35.45 19.39 -6.46
C ALA A 176 35.41 19.69 -7.97
N ASN A 177 34.20 19.81 -8.54
CA ASN A 177 34.04 20.26 -9.93
C ASN A 177 33.98 21.78 -9.97
N GLY A 178 35.16 22.40 -9.92
CA GLY A 178 35.33 23.83 -9.67
C GLY A 178 35.42 24.14 -8.16
N GLY A 179 36.09 25.25 -7.82
CA GLY A 179 36.39 25.61 -6.43
C GLY A 179 37.47 24.72 -5.79
N ASP A 180 37.65 24.90 -4.49
CA ASP A 180 38.66 24.19 -3.69
C ASP A 180 38.08 22.95 -3.01
N LEU A 181 38.93 21.94 -2.77
CA LEU A 181 38.64 20.85 -1.84
C LEU A 181 39.26 21.21 -0.49
N GLU A 182 38.44 21.67 0.44
CA GLU A 182 38.90 22.07 1.78
C GLU A 182 38.90 20.88 2.75
N LEU A 183 40.04 20.66 3.41
CA LEU A 183 40.17 19.75 4.54
C LEU A 183 40.50 20.59 5.78
N GLN A 184 39.49 20.82 6.62
CA GLN A 184 39.62 21.64 7.82
C GLN A 184 39.49 20.74 9.05
N SER A 185 40.49 20.77 9.93
CA SER A 185 40.50 20.03 11.20
C SER A 185 41.04 20.93 12.29
N SER A 186 40.45 20.89 13.48
CA SER A 186 41.02 21.52 14.69
C SER A 186 42.21 20.72 15.25
N GLY A 187 42.34 19.46 14.85
CA GLY A 187 43.49 18.61 15.14
C GLY A 187 44.37 18.46 13.90
N TYR A 188 44.66 17.23 13.53
CA TYR A 188 45.50 16.92 12.36
C TYR A 188 44.68 16.31 11.23
N ILE A 189 45.17 16.51 10.01
CA ILE A 189 44.86 15.63 8.88
C ILE A 189 45.94 14.56 8.85
N ILE A 190 45.54 13.30 8.98
CA ILE A 190 46.47 12.18 9.03
C ILE A 190 46.65 11.65 7.61
N VAL A 191 47.90 11.55 7.19
CA VAL A 191 48.34 10.86 5.97
C VAL A 191 49.29 9.77 6.42
N ASP A 192 49.05 8.52 6.01
CA ASP A 192 49.89 7.38 6.45
C ASP A 192 51.37 7.58 6.12
N ASP A 193 51.64 8.15 4.94
CA ASP A 193 52.97 8.37 4.40
C ASP A 193 52.91 9.50 3.36
N TRP A 194 53.84 10.45 3.42
CA TRP A 194 53.97 11.55 2.46
C TRP A 194 54.25 11.06 1.03
N TYR A 195 54.80 9.85 0.86
CA TYR A 195 54.92 9.20 -0.45
C TYR A 195 53.57 8.71 -1.03
N LYS A 196 52.47 8.71 -0.25
CA LYS A 196 51.12 8.40 -0.74
C LYS A 196 50.35 9.62 -1.24
N LEU A 197 50.82 10.84 -0.97
CA LEU A 197 50.25 12.05 -1.53
C LEU A 197 50.96 12.39 -2.84
N LYS A 198 50.32 12.06 -3.96
CA LYS A 198 50.91 12.23 -5.30
C LYS A 198 50.15 13.25 -6.14
N ASN A 199 50.88 13.99 -6.95
CA ASN A 199 50.31 14.85 -7.97
C ASN A 199 49.96 14.03 -9.24
N ARG A 200 49.36 14.71 -10.24
CA ARG A 200 48.97 14.07 -11.52
C ARG A 200 50.15 13.65 -12.40
N SER A 201 51.33 14.23 -12.19
CA SER A 201 52.56 13.84 -12.89
C SER A 201 53.17 12.55 -12.32
N GLY A 202 52.61 12.02 -11.23
CA GLY A 202 53.06 10.80 -10.56
C GLY A 202 54.10 11.05 -9.46
N ARG A 203 54.59 12.29 -9.33
CA ARG A 203 55.54 12.67 -8.29
C ARG A 203 54.81 12.84 -6.95
N THR A 204 55.43 12.33 -5.89
CA THR A 204 54.90 12.33 -4.53
C THR A 204 55.46 13.48 -3.71
N LEU A 205 54.72 13.92 -2.70
CA LEU A 205 55.19 14.94 -1.77
C LEU A 205 56.46 14.48 -1.02
N GLY A 206 56.56 13.18 -0.71
CA GLY A 206 57.77 12.61 -0.11
C GLY A 206 59.02 12.77 -1.00
N GLU A 207 58.91 12.53 -2.31
CA GLU A 207 60.00 12.73 -3.28
C GLU A 207 60.38 14.21 -3.42
N ASP A 208 59.39 15.11 -3.42
CA ASP A 208 59.64 16.56 -3.45
C ASP A 208 60.41 17.02 -2.21
N ILE A 209 59.99 16.58 -1.01
CA ILE A 209 60.63 16.95 0.25
C ILE A 209 62.05 16.39 0.34
N SER A 210 62.25 15.13 -0.09
CA SER A 210 63.58 14.48 -0.02
C SER A 210 64.58 15.13 -0.96
N GLU A 211 64.17 15.47 -2.19
CA GLU A 211 65.04 16.21 -3.12
C GLU A 211 65.46 17.57 -2.52
N ILE A 212 64.54 18.28 -1.87
CA ILE A 212 64.86 19.55 -1.20
C ILE A 212 65.87 19.34 -0.09
N PHE A 213 65.70 18.30 0.73
CA PHE A 213 66.61 17.99 1.83
C PHE A 213 68.03 17.66 1.32
N ASP A 214 68.15 16.78 0.33
CA ASP A 214 69.45 16.43 -0.26
C ASP A 214 70.18 17.65 -0.84
N ARG A 215 69.41 18.55 -1.48
CA ARG A 215 69.96 19.79 -2.03
C ARG A 215 70.40 20.77 -0.95
N LEU A 216 69.76 20.78 0.21
CA LEU A 216 70.16 21.58 1.35
C LEU A 216 71.45 21.02 1.98
N GLU A 217 71.55 19.71 2.20
CA GLU A 217 72.78 19.09 2.71
C GLU A 217 73.97 19.36 1.78
N ALA A 218 73.79 19.21 0.46
CA ALA A 218 74.85 19.50 -0.50
C ALA A 218 75.30 20.98 -0.48
N LEU A 219 74.39 21.91 -0.18
CA LEU A 219 74.73 23.33 -0.03
C LEU A 219 75.49 23.61 1.28
N GLU A 220 75.14 22.91 2.36
CA GLU A 220 75.84 23.03 3.64
C GLU A 220 77.26 22.46 3.56
N GLU A 221 77.45 21.34 2.86
CA GLU A 221 78.77 20.72 2.67
C GLU A 221 79.67 21.50 1.69
N GLY A 222 79.09 22.13 0.67
CA GLY A 222 79.84 22.95 -0.30
C GLY A 222 80.19 24.37 0.18
N GLY A 223 79.66 24.79 1.33
CA GLY A 223 79.86 26.12 1.93
C GLY A 223 80.95 26.20 3.01
N ALA A 224 81.64 25.10 3.30
CA ALA A 224 82.75 25.01 4.26
C ALA A 224 84.13 25.10 3.59
#